data_AF-A0A968X667-F1
#
_entry.id   AF-A0A968X667-F1
#
_cell.length_a   1.000
_cell.length_b   1.000
_cell.length_c   1.000
_cell.angle_alpha   90.00
_cell.angle_beta   90.00
_cell.angle_gamma   90.00
#
_symmetry.space_group_name_H-M   'P 1'
#
loop_
_entity.id
_entity.type
_entity.pdbx_description
1 polymer ?
#
loop_
_entity_poly.entity_id
_entity_poly.type
_entity_poly.pdbx_seq_one_letter_code
_entity_poly.pdbx_strand_id
1 'polypeptide(L)'
;LWKSLHVLKGDVIVWVDTDIANIHPRFVYGLVGPLLKAPNVQYVKGYYQRPIQMGDKLQAFGGGRVTELVARPLLNLFYPELSGVIQPLSGEYAGRRTALEQVPFFSGYGVETGLLIDLLEKFGLDAIAQTDLEVRIHRNQELSSLSRMAFAIMQVFIARMEGRYDVQLLDKANRTMKMIVQEPERLALQLSDIADLERPPMASVVGSTNPLGKAP
;
A
#
# COMPACT_ATOMS: atom_id res chain seq x y z
N LEU A 1 -4.27 6.65 6.76
CA LEU A 1 -4.40 7.02 5.34
C LEU A 1 -5.81 7.49 5.00
N TRP A 2 -6.81 6.61 4.87
CA TRP A 2 -8.18 7.03 4.50
C TRP A 2 -8.74 8.21 5.31
N LYS A 3 -8.72 8.12 6.65
CA LYS A 3 -9.17 9.22 7.54
C LYS A 3 -8.37 10.51 7.38
N SER A 4 -7.10 10.45 6.97
CA SER A 4 -6.31 11.68 6.78
C SER A 4 -6.81 12.50 5.60
N LEU A 5 -7.44 11.88 4.60
CA LEU A 5 -8.08 12.63 3.50
C LEU A 5 -9.18 13.56 4.01
N HIS A 6 -9.91 13.16 5.06
CA HIS A 6 -10.95 13.98 5.66
C HIS A 6 -10.40 15.20 6.43
N VAL A 7 -9.21 15.05 7.05
CA VAL A 7 -8.63 16.09 7.93
C VAL A 7 -7.75 17.06 7.16
N LEU A 8 -6.96 16.55 6.20
CA LEU A 8 -6.04 17.35 5.41
C LEU A 8 -6.81 18.25 4.45
N LYS A 9 -6.23 19.40 4.07
CA LYS A 9 -6.84 20.36 3.12
C LYS A 9 -6.04 20.58 1.83
N GLY A 10 -4.81 20.06 1.73
CA GLY A 10 -3.96 20.26 0.55
C GLY A 10 -4.48 19.53 -0.68
N ASP A 11 -4.18 20.06 -1.87
CA ASP A 11 -4.51 19.45 -3.17
C ASP A 11 -3.64 18.23 -3.48
N VAL A 12 -2.44 18.20 -2.92
CA VAL A 12 -1.51 17.05 -2.95
C VAL A 12 -1.36 16.53 -1.53
N ILE A 13 -1.51 15.21 -1.38
CA ILE A 13 -1.32 14.50 -0.13
C ILE A 13 -0.05 13.67 -0.23
N VAL A 14 0.81 13.77 0.78
CA VAL A 14 2.05 13.01 0.88
C VAL A 14 2.00 12.19 2.16
N TRP A 15 2.26 10.89 2.04
CA TRP A 15 2.45 9.99 3.18
C TRP A 15 3.89 9.51 3.20
N VAL A 16 4.47 9.53 4.41
CA VAL A 16 5.84 9.10 4.69
C VAL A 16 5.80 8.32 5.99
N ASP A 17 6.43 7.14 6.01
CA ASP A 17 6.49 6.34 7.22
C ASP A 17 7.26 7.06 8.33
N THR A 18 6.81 6.83 9.57
CA THR A 18 7.37 7.50 10.76
C THR A 18 8.53 6.73 11.38
N ASP A 19 8.86 5.54 10.88
CA ASP A 19 9.91 4.66 11.40
C ASP A 19 11.21 4.70 10.56
N ILE A 20 11.33 5.67 9.64
CA ILE A 20 12.51 5.90 8.82
C ILE A 20 13.61 6.54 9.68
N ALA A 21 14.75 5.86 9.82
CA ALA A 21 15.87 6.32 10.65
C ALA A 21 16.68 7.44 9.98
N ASN A 22 16.79 7.43 8.66
CA ASN A 22 17.60 8.37 7.87
C ASN A 22 16.73 9.35 7.06
N ILE A 23 15.73 9.97 7.71
CA ILE A 23 14.79 10.87 7.03
C ILE A 23 15.54 12.02 6.33
N HIS A 24 15.16 12.28 5.08
CA HIS A 24 15.71 13.36 4.26
C HIS A 24 14.56 14.14 3.61
N PRO A 25 14.65 15.47 3.40
CA PRO A 25 13.56 16.25 2.78
C PRO A 25 13.07 15.73 1.42
N ARG A 26 13.88 14.92 0.74
CA ARG A 26 13.54 14.27 -0.55
C ARG A 26 12.37 13.31 -0.46
N PHE A 27 12.16 12.72 0.72
CA PHE A 27 10.99 11.89 1.00
C PHE A 27 9.68 12.66 0.83
N VAL A 28 9.72 14.00 0.80
CA VAL A 28 8.57 14.85 0.46
C VAL A 28 8.73 15.43 -0.95
N TYR A 29 9.77 16.23 -1.21
CA TYR A 29 9.85 16.95 -2.49
C TYR A 29 10.03 16.01 -3.69
N GLY A 30 10.67 14.84 -3.49
CA GLY A 30 10.85 13.84 -4.53
C GLY A 30 9.54 13.19 -4.97
N LEU A 31 8.59 13.03 -4.05
CA LEU A 31 7.23 12.54 -4.34
C LEU A 31 6.35 13.60 -4.99
N VAL A 32 6.50 14.85 -4.56
CA VAL A 32 5.70 15.98 -5.07
C VAL A 32 6.16 16.41 -6.47
N GLY A 33 7.46 16.28 -6.78
CA GLY A 33 8.05 16.71 -8.05
C GLY A 33 7.30 16.26 -9.30
N PRO A 34 7.05 14.96 -9.50
CA PRO A 34 6.30 14.48 -10.66
C PRO A 34 4.86 15.03 -10.73
N LEU A 35 4.18 15.15 -9.59
CA LEU A 35 2.80 15.68 -9.54
C LEU A 35 2.71 17.14 -9.99
N LEU A 36 3.76 17.93 -9.72
CA LEU A 36 3.84 19.34 -10.13
C LEU A 36 4.28 19.51 -11.59
N LYS A 37 5.02 18.56 -12.14
CA LYS A 37 5.60 18.66 -13.49
C LYS A 37 4.76 17.97 -14.57
N ALA A 38 4.01 16.93 -14.21
CA ALA A 38 3.23 16.13 -15.14
C ALA A 38 1.74 16.15 -14.75
N PRO A 39 0.89 16.92 -15.46
CA PRO A 39 -0.53 17.04 -15.14
C PRO A 39 -1.33 15.73 -15.20
N ASN A 40 -0.91 14.79 -16.04
CA ASN A 40 -1.51 13.47 -16.16
C ASN A 40 -1.26 12.58 -14.93
N VAL A 41 -0.15 12.78 -14.22
CA VAL A 41 0.21 11.98 -13.04
C VAL A 41 -0.71 12.33 -11.88
N GLN A 42 -1.40 11.31 -11.37
CA GLN A 42 -2.28 11.38 -10.22
C GLN A 42 -1.65 10.83 -8.95
N TYR A 43 -0.68 9.92 -9.08
CA TYR A 43 -0.08 9.21 -7.96
C TYR A 43 1.41 8.93 -8.21
N VAL A 44 2.21 9.04 -7.15
CA VAL A 44 3.67 8.82 -7.19
C VAL A 44 4.06 7.88 -6.08
N LYS A 45 4.75 6.79 -6.45
CA LYS A 45 5.31 5.81 -5.52
C LYS A 45 6.81 6.04 -5.34
N GLY A 46 7.27 6.16 -4.10
CA GLY A 46 8.69 6.20 -3.78
C GLY A 46 9.34 4.82 -3.90
N TYR A 47 10.54 4.76 -4.45
CA TYR A 47 11.40 3.59 -4.37
C TYR A 47 12.78 3.97 -3.83
N TYR A 48 13.52 2.99 -3.36
CA TYR A 48 14.80 3.19 -2.70
C TYR A 48 15.55 1.86 -2.60
N GLN A 49 16.85 1.97 -2.39
CA GLN A 49 17.73 0.90 -1.96
C GLN A 49 17.53 0.63 -0.47
N ARG A 50 17.58 -0.65 -0.10
CA ARG A 50 17.48 -1.13 1.27
C ARG A 50 18.80 -1.79 1.67
N PRO A 51 19.74 -1.05 2.27
CA PRO A 51 20.97 -1.64 2.75
C PRO A 51 20.66 -2.61 3.90
N ILE A 52 21.08 -3.86 3.77
CA ILE A 52 21.11 -4.82 4.88
C ILE A 52 22.57 -5.01 5.28
N GLN A 53 22.85 -4.83 6.57
CA GLN A 53 24.14 -5.16 7.14
C GLN A 53 24.18 -6.68 7.39
N MET A 54 24.90 -7.42 6.56
CA MET A 54 25.24 -8.83 6.81
C MET A 54 26.73 -8.92 7.12
N GLY A 55 27.05 -9.02 8.42
CA GLY A 55 28.44 -8.92 8.88
C GLY A 55 29.05 -7.55 8.54
N ASP A 56 30.28 -7.54 8.01
CA ASP A 56 31.00 -6.33 7.61
C ASP A 56 30.66 -5.82 6.19
N LYS A 57 29.72 -6.46 5.48
CA LYS A 57 29.33 -6.07 4.12
C LYS A 57 27.91 -5.51 4.09
N LEU A 58 27.79 -4.30 3.54
CA LEU A 58 26.53 -3.75 3.05
C LEU A 58 26.18 -4.48 1.76
N GLN A 59 25.19 -5.36 1.81
CA GLN A 59 24.68 -6.00 0.60
C GLN A 59 23.39 -5.30 0.19
N ALA A 60 23.36 -4.80 -1.04
CA ALA A 60 22.13 -4.34 -1.67
C ALA A 60 21.33 -5.57 -2.07
N PHE A 61 20.38 -6.00 -1.24
CA PHE A 61 19.38 -6.96 -1.66
C PHE A 61 18.05 -6.26 -1.93
N GLY A 62 17.27 -6.83 -2.86
CA GLY A 62 16.04 -6.31 -3.45
C GLY A 62 14.93 -5.97 -2.45
N GLY A 63 13.70 -5.83 -2.95
CA GLY A 63 12.55 -5.37 -2.16
C GLY A 63 12.32 -6.16 -0.87
N GLY A 64 11.38 -5.69 -0.05
CA GLY A 64 11.01 -6.43 1.16
C GLY A 64 10.62 -7.88 0.86
N ARG A 65 10.85 -8.81 1.79
CA ARG A 65 10.49 -10.23 1.63
C ARG A 65 9.06 -10.43 1.09
N VAL A 66 8.08 -9.68 1.60
CA VAL A 66 6.69 -9.73 1.12
C VAL A 66 6.53 -9.09 -0.26
N THR A 67 7.28 -8.03 -0.56
CA THR A 67 7.35 -7.45 -1.91
C THR A 67 7.79 -8.49 -2.93
N GLU A 68 8.90 -9.17 -2.67
CA GLU A 68 9.52 -10.09 -3.64
C GLU A 68 8.82 -11.45 -3.72
N LEU A 69 8.28 -11.96 -2.61
CA LEU A 69 7.70 -13.31 -2.56
C LEU A 69 6.17 -13.34 -2.73
N VAL A 70 5.49 -12.19 -2.63
CA VAL A 70 4.02 -12.14 -2.68
C VAL A 70 3.54 -11.08 -3.67
N ALA A 71 3.82 -9.80 -3.41
CA ALA A 71 3.26 -8.72 -4.22
C ALA A 71 3.76 -8.77 -5.67
N ARG A 72 5.08 -8.87 -5.89
CA ARG A 72 5.65 -8.89 -7.25
C ARG A 72 5.17 -10.09 -8.07
N PRO A 73 5.16 -11.34 -7.56
CA PRO A 73 4.57 -12.47 -8.28
C PRO A 73 3.10 -12.26 -8.63
N LEU A 74 2.27 -11.79 -7.70
CA LEU A 74 0.84 -11.59 -7.93
C LEU A 74 0.56 -10.45 -8.91
N LEU A 75 1.32 -9.36 -8.86
CA LEU A 75 1.25 -8.30 -9.87
C LEU A 75 1.61 -8.84 -11.25
N ASN A 76 2.69 -9.63 -11.38
CA ASN A 76 3.07 -10.19 -12.69
C ASN A 76 2.01 -11.13 -13.27
N LEU A 77 1.32 -11.90 -12.41
CA LEU A 77 0.29 -12.84 -12.85
C LEU A 77 -1.03 -12.16 -13.22
N PHE A 78 -1.49 -11.19 -12.42
CA PHE A 78 -2.87 -10.71 -12.48
C PHE A 78 -3.00 -9.23 -12.84
N TYR A 79 -1.94 -8.44 -12.67
CA TYR A 79 -1.87 -7.00 -12.97
C TYR A 79 -0.54 -6.64 -13.65
N PRO A 80 -0.21 -7.27 -14.79
CA PRO A 80 1.10 -7.12 -15.44
C PRO A 80 1.45 -5.67 -15.79
N GLU A 81 0.46 -4.79 -15.94
CA GLU A 81 0.63 -3.35 -16.13
C GLU A 81 1.42 -2.71 -14.97
N LEU A 82 1.31 -3.25 -13.76
CA LEU A 82 2.02 -2.80 -12.55
C LEU A 82 3.31 -3.55 -12.26
N SER A 83 3.70 -4.52 -13.10
CA SER A 83 4.89 -5.36 -12.88
C SER A 83 6.20 -4.55 -12.82
N GLY A 84 6.23 -3.37 -13.46
CA GLY A 84 7.33 -2.42 -13.45
C GLY A 84 7.43 -1.55 -12.19
N VAL A 85 6.52 -1.68 -11.22
CA VAL A 85 6.60 -0.95 -9.96
C VAL A 85 7.71 -1.55 -9.08
N ILE A 86 8.71 -0.74 -8.74
CA ILE A 86 9.95 -1.17 -8.08
C ILE A 86 9.66 -1.57 -6.62
N GLN A 87 8.95 -0.71 -5.88
CA GLN A 87 8.54 -0.95 -4.49
C GLN A 87 7.01 -0.80 -4.36
N PRO A 88 6.19 -1.79 -4.77
CA PRO A 88 4.73 -1.67 -4.74
C PRO A 88 4.16 -1.53 -3.32
N LEU A 89 4.91 -1.96 -2.31
CA LEU A 89 4.53 -1.90 -0.89
C LEU A 89 5.25 -0.80 -0.11
N SER A 90 5.90 0.18 -0.75
CA SER A 90 6.50 1.31 -0.01
C SER A 90 5.42 2.18 0.64
N GLY A 91 5.73 2.67 1.83
CA GLY A 91 4.91 3.60 2.63
C GLY A 91 5.06 5.07 2.20
N GLU A 92 6.05 5.35 1.36
CA GLU A 92 6.37 6.67 0.85
C GLU A 92 5.69 6.91 -0.50
N TYR A 93 4.59 7.65 -0.50
CA TYR A 93 3.86 7.97 -1.72
C TYR A 93 3.05 9.25 -1.60
N ALA A 94 2.73 9.82 -2.75
CA ALA A 94 1.91 11.02 -2.85
C ALA A 94 0.85 10.87 -3.92
N GLY A 95 -0.24 11.61 -3.79
CA GLY A 95 -1.25 11.69 -4.83
C GLY A 95 -2.04 12.97 -4.79
N ARG A 96 -2.68 13.28 -5.92
CA ARG A 96 -3.68 14.35 -6.01
C ARG A 96 -4.89 13.94 -5.20
N ARG A 97 -5.35 14.83 -4.31
CA ARG A 97 -6.56 14.63 -3.50
C ARG A 97 -7.73 14.15 -4.35
N THR A 98 -7.95 14.82 -5.48
CA THR A 98 -9.05 14.54 -6.39
C THR A 98 -9.05 13.10 -6.91
N ALA A 99 -7.88 12.47 -7.07
CA ALA A 99 -7.78 11.06 -7.43
C ALA A 99 -7.91 10.14 -6.21
N LEU A 100 -7.26 10.47 -5.09
CA LEU A 100 -7.27 9.68 -3.86
C LEU A 100 -8.66 9.57 -3.24
N GLU A 101 -9.48 10.62 -3.29
CA GLU A 101 -10.84 10.59 -2.72
C GLU A 101 -11.82 9.74 -3.54
N GLN A 102 -11.43 9.35 -4.75
CA GLN A 102 -12.25 8.61 -5.69
C GLN A 102 -12.06 7.09 -5.66
N VAL A 103 -11.11 6.59 -4.88
CA VAL A 103 -10.80 5.16 -4.73
C VAL A 103 -11.01 4.70 -3.28
N PRO A 104 -11.38 3.43 -3.05
CA PRO A 104 -11.48 2.87 -1.71
C PRO A 104 -10.09 2.68 -1.09
N PHE A 105 -10.07 2.40 0.22
CA PHE A 105 -8.84 2.12 0.96
C PHE A 105 -9.05 0.89 1.83
N PHE A 106 -8.22 -0.14 1.68
CA PHE A 106 -8.14 -1.19 2.69
C PHE A 106 -7.55 -0.64 3.99
N SER A 107 -7.96 -1.21 5.12
CA SER A 107 -7.23 -1.06 6.38
C SER A 107 -5.97 -1.92 6.38
N GLY A 108 -5.08 -1.71 7.34
CA GLY A 108 -3.98 -2.63 7.57
C GLY A 108 -2.97 -2.66 6.43
N TYR A 109 -2.48 -3.86 6.12
CA TYR A 109 -1.36 -4.08 5.21
C TYR A 109 -1.75 -4.12 3.74
N GLY A 110 -3.04 -4.28 3.43
CA GLY A 110 -3.54 -4.33 2.06
C GLY A 110 -3.63 -2.96 1.37
N VAL A 111 -3.44 -1.86 2.11
CA VAL A 111 -3.73 -0.50 1.61
C VAL A 111 -2.84 -0.08 0.44
N GLU A 112 -1.54 -0.36 0.46
CA GLU A 112 -0.64 -0.02 -0.65
C GLU A 112 -1.00 -0.76 -1.94
N THR A 113 -1.30 -2.07 -1.82
CA THR A 113 -1.66 -2.92 -2.95
C THR A 113 -3.01 -2.50 -3.54
N GLY A 114 -4.02 -2.32 -2.68
CA GLY A 114 -5.35 -1.92 -3.10
C GLY A 114 -5.32 -0.58 -3.81
N LEU A 115 -4.65 0.43 -3.22
CA LEU A 115 -4.49 1.74 -3.87
C LEU A 115 -3.85 1.65 -5.25
N LEU A 116 -2.79 0.87 -5.39
CA LEU A 116 -2.10 0.75 -6.67
C LEU A 116 -2.99 0.14 -7.75
N ILE A 117 -3.75 -0.92 -7.40
CA ILE A 117 -4.71 -1.57 -8.31
C ILE A 117 -5.87 -0.64 -8.63
N ASP A 118 -6.47 0.00 -7.63
CA ASP A 118 -7.65 0.87 -7.81
C ASP A 118 -7.32 2.10 -8.65
N LEU A 119 -6.12 2.67 -8.47
CA LEU A 119 -5.65 3.79 -9.28
C LEU A 119 -5.33 3.36 -10.72
N LEU A 120 -4.77 2.16 -10.92
CA LEU A 120 -4.58 1.60 -12.25
C LEU A 120 -5.92 1.45 -12.96
N GLU A 121 -6.89 0.79 -12.33
CA GLU A 121 -8.19 0.49 -12.96
C GLU A 121 -8.98 1.77 -13.24
N LYS A 122 -8.83 2.79 -12.41
CA LYS A 122 -9.58 4.04 -12.55
C LYS A 122 -8.93 5.09 -13.47
N PHE A 123 -7.60 5.21 -13.44
CA PHE A 123 -6.87 6.29 -14.11
C PHE A 123 -5.84 5.81 -15.13
N GLY A 124 -5.60 4.50 -15.21
CA GLY A 124 -4.60 3.91 -16.11
C GLY A 124 -3.16 4.03 -15.61
N LEU A 125 -2.26 3.31 -16.27
CA LEU A 125 -0.85 3.26 -15.91
C LEU A 125 -0.16 4.63 -16.01
N ASP A 126 -0.52 5.43 -17.02
CA ASP A 126 0.06 6.76 -17.28
C ASP A 126 -0.21 7.79 -16.17
N ALA A 127 -1.14 7.47 -15.25
CA ALA A 127 -1.42 8.27 -14.06
C ALA A 127 -0.50 7.96 -12.87
N ILE A 128 0.32 6.90 -12.96
CA ILE A 128 1.18 6.42 -11.88
C ILE A 128 2.65 6.66 -12.25
N ALA A 129 3.36 7.41 -11.42
CA ALA A 129 4.79 7.62 -11.56
C ALA A 129 5.57 7.01 -10.37
N GLN A 130 6.89 6.90 -10.55
CA GLN A 130 7.81 6.44 -9.52
C GLN A 130 8.96 7.43 -9.35
N THR A 131 9.49 7.55 -8.13
CA THR A 131 10.59 8.49 -7.82
C THR A 131 11.62 7.82 -6.92
N ASP A 132 12.90 8.04 -7.22
CA ASP A 132 13.99 7.51 -6.39
C ASP A 132 14.16 8.37 -5.13
N LEU A 133 14.09 7.73 -3.97
CA LEU A 133 14.34 8.33 -2.66
C LEU A 133 15.74 7.95 -2.13
N GLU A 134 16.55 7.34 -2.97
CA GLU A 134 17.90 6.81 -2.74
C GLU A 134 17.93 5.68 -1.71
N VAL A 135 18.12 5.99 -0.44
CA VAL A 135 18.37 5.00 0.61
C VAL A 135 17.35 5.15 1.72
N ARG A 136 16.75 4.04 2.13
CA ARG A 136 15.84 3.98 3.29
C ARG A 136 16.32 2.95 4.30
N ILE A 137 16.56 3.41 5.51
CA ILE A 137 16.92 2.60 6.67
C ILE A 137 15.72 2.58 7.61
N HIS A 138 15.21 1.38 7.89
CA HIS A 138 14.10 1.18 8.81
C HIS A 138 14.27 -0.17 9.53
N ARG A 139 13.45 -0.42 10.55
CA ARG A 139 13.53 -1.64 11.35
C ARG A 139 13.07 -2.86 10.56
N ASN A 140 13.79 -3.96 10.70
CA ASN A 140 13.37 -5.25 10.14
C ASN A 140 12.22 -5.84 10.96
N GLN A 141 11.21 -6.38 10.27
CA GLN A 141 10.10 -7.07 10.92
C GLN A 141 10.40 -8.57 11.09
N GLU A 142 9.85 -9.14 12.16
CA GLU A 142 9.84 -10.57 12.41
C GLU A 142 9.09 -11.35 11.32
N LEU A 143 9.50 -12.59 11.07
CA LEU A 143 8.90 -13.43 10.01
C LEU A 143 7.39 -13.66 10.24
N SER A 144 6.96 -13.79 11.49
CA SER A 144 5.54 -13.97 11.83
C SER A 144 4.70 -12.75 11.42
N SER A 145 5.22 -11.53 11.58
CA SER A 145 4.56 -10.30 11.11
C SER A 145 4.48 -10.25 9.59
N LEU A 146 5.54 -10.64 8.90
CA LEU A 146 5.54 -10.70 7.43
C LEU A 146 4.57 -11.75 6.89
N SER A 147 4.42 -12.88 7.57
CA SER A 147 3.44 -13.90 7.19
C SER A 147 2.01 -13.36 7.27
N ARG A 148 1.69 -12.57 8.30
CA ARG A 148 0.38 -11.91 8.43
C ARG A 148 0.18 -10.84 7.34
N MET A 149 1.22 -10.05 7.07
CA MET A 149 1.23 -9.05 5.99
C MET A 149 0.97 -9.70 4.62
N ALA A 150 1.68 -10.79 4.32
CA ALA A 150 1.48 -11.57 3.10
C ALA A 150 0.03 -12.06 2.97
N PHE A 151 -0.53 -12.61 4.05
CA PHE A 151 -1.90 -13.11 4.07
C PHE A 151 -2.94 -12.01 3.82
N ALA A 152 -2.77 -10.83 4.41
CA ALA A 152 -3.61 -9.66 4.16
C ALA A 152 -3.55 -9.21 2.69
N ILE A 153 -2.33 -9.09 2.14
CA ILE A 153 -2.12 -8.66 0.75
C ILE A 153 -2.73 -9.67 -0.24
N MET A 154 -2.59 -10.98 0.01
CA MET A 154 -3.21 -12.01 -0.83
C MET A 154 -4.74 -11.88 -0.86
N GLN A 155 -5.37 -11.61 0.29
CA GLN A 155 -6.83 -11.38 0.34
C GLN A 155 -7.24 -10.16 -0.50
N VAL A 156 -6.46 -9.07 -0.48
CA VAL A 156 -6.73 -7.90 -1.32
C VAL A 156 -6.61 -8.22 -2.81
N PHE A 157 -5.58 -8.97 -3.22
CA PHE A 157 -5.48 -9.43 -4.61
C PHE A 157 -6.69 -10.25 -5.02
N ILE A 158 -7.11 -11.21 -4.19
CA ILE A 158 -8.29 -12.03 -4.46
C ILE A 158 -9.52 -11.13 -4.60
N ALA A 159 -9.77 -10.21 -3.66
CA ALA A 159 -10.91 -9.30 -3.70
C ALA A 159 -10.97 -8.47 -5.00
N ARG A 160 -9.82 -8.00 -5.49
CA ARG A 160 -9.76 -7.25 -6.76
C ARG A 160 -9.88 -8.14 -7.99
N MET A 161 -9.32 -9.34 -7.95
CA MET A 161 -9.49 -10.34 -9.01
C MET A 161 -10.95 -10.78 -9.17
N GLU A 162 -11.70 -10.91 -8.07
CA GLU A 162 -13.13 -11.22 -8.12
C GLU A 162 -13.90 -10.20 -8.96
N GLY A 163 -13.67 -8.91 -8.70
CA GLY A 163 -14.28 -7.84 -9.49
C GLY A 163 -13.81 -7.80 -10.95
N ARG A 164 -12.53 -8.06 -11.19
CA ARG A 164 -11.93 -8.02 -12.54
C ARG A 164 -12.34 -9.19 -13.44
N TYR A 165 -12.48 -10.38 -12.88
CA TYR A 165 -12.75 -11.62 -13.62
C TYR A 165 -14.17 -12.17 -13.43
N ASP A 166 -15.02 -11.48 -12.66
CA ASP A 166 -16.39 -11.91 -12.33
C ASP A 166 -16.42 -13.32 -11.70
N VAL A 167 -15.58 -13.53 -10.69
CA VAL A 167 -15.47 -14.80 -9.94
C VAL A 167 -15.76 -14.58 -8.46
N GLN A 168 -16.26 -15.61 -7.77
CA GLN A 168 -16.49 -15.59 -6.31
C GLN A 168 -15.61 -16.65 -5.62
N LEU A 169 -14.53 -16.18 -5.00
CA LEU A 169 -13.48 -16.93 -4.31
C LEU A 169 -13.32 -16.54 -2.83
N LEU A 170 -13.39 -15.26 -2.48
CA LEU A 170 -13.09 -14.75 -1.15
C LEU A 170 -14.16 -15.13 -0.14
N ASP A 171 -15.43 -15.24 -0.55
CA ASP A 171 -16.52 -15.74 0.30
C ASP A 171 -16.31 -17.20 0.72
N LYS A 172 -15.50 -17.95 -0.04
CA LYS A 172 -15.12 -19.34 0.26
C LYS A 172 -13.76 -19.42 0.97
N ALA A 173 -13.03 -18.32 1.08
CA ALA A 173 -11.71 -18.26 1.68
C ALA A 173 -11.80 -18.00 3.18
N ASN A 174 -10.82 -18.52 3.92
CA ASN A 174 -10.68 -18.24 5.35
C ASN A 174 -10.09 -16.83 5.56
N ARG A 175 -10.63 -16.06 6.51
CA ARG A 175 -10.16 -14.71 6.86
C ARG A 175 -9.27 -14.66 8.10
N THR A 176 -9.13 -15.79 8.79
CA THR A 176 -8.31 -15.93 10.00
C THR A 176 -7.09 -16.80 9.71
N MET A 177 -5.90 -16.34 10.10
CA MET A 177 -4.67 -17.11 9.95
C MET A 177 -4.32 -17.80 11.27
N LYS A 178 -4.04 -19.10 11.20
CA LYS A 178 -3.49 -19.87 12.32
C LYS A 178 -1.97 -19.81 12.24
N MET A 179 -1.34 -19.15 13.21
CA MET A 179 0.10 -19.08 13.35
C MET A 179 0.58 -20.20 14.27
N ILE A 180 1.59 -20.94 13.85
CA ILE A 180 2.26 -21.92 14.71
C ILE A 180 3.28 -21.15 15.55
N VAL A 181 3.16 -21.26 16.87
CA VAL A 181 4.09 -20.67 17.84
C VAL A 181 4.74 -21.78 18.66
N GLN A 182 6.04 -21.64 18.91
CA GLN A 182 6.78 -22.53 19.78
C GLN A 182 6.76 -21.97 21.20
N GLU A 183 6.04 -22.65 22.08
CA GLU A 183 6.10 -22.43 23.52
C GLU A 183 7.20 -23.34 24.12
N PRO A 184 7.71 -23.07 25.34
CA PRO A 184 8.85 -23.80 25.90
C PRO A 184 8.71 -25.34 25.90
N GLU A 185 7.47 -25.85 26.01
CA GLU A 185 7.19 -27.28 26.15
C GLU A 185 6.30 -27.84 25.03
N ARG A 186 5.80 -27.01 24.10
CA ARG A 186 4.85 -27.46 23.08
C ARG A 186 4.79 -26.53 21.87
N LEU A 187 4.23 -27.04 20.78
CA LEU A 187 3.70 -26.21 19.71
C LEU A 187 2.27 -25.81 20.04
N ALA A 188 1.95 -24.53 19.84
CA ALA A 188 0.61 -23.99 20.01
C ALA A 188 0.14 -23.26 18.75
N LEU A 189 -1.18 -23.13 18.62
CA LEU A 189 -1.81 -22.37 17.54
C LEU A 189 -2.30 -21.04 18.09
N GLN A 190 -1.76 -19.96 17.54
CA GLN A 190 -2.26 -18.61 17.79
C GLN A 190 -3.14 -18.19 16.60
N LEU A 191 -4.41 -17.88 16.87
CA LEU A 191 -5.31 -17.32 15.88
C LEU A 191 -5.02 -15.81 15.74
N SER A 192 -4.88 -15.35 14.50
CA SER A 192 -4.81 -13.94 14.18
C SER A 192 -5.92 -13.64 13.19
N ASP A 193 -6.86 -12.78 13.58
CA ASP A 193 -7.83 -12.20 12.65
C ASP A 193 -7.11 -11.17 11.78
N ILE A 194 -7.09 -11.42 10.48
CA ILE A 194 -6.41 -10.59 9.48
C ILE A 194 -7.43 -10.26 8.41
N ALA A 195 -8.55 -9.66 8.84
CA ALA A 195 -9.57 -9.17 7.92
C ALA A 195 -9.32 -7.69 7.69
N ASP A 196 -8.74 -7.36 6.55
CA ASP A 196 -8.65 -5.96 6.12
C ASP A 196 -10.05 -5.48 5.73
N LEU A 197 -10.47 -4.37 6.33
CA LEU A 197 -11.74 -3.72 6.04
C LEU A 197 -11.55 -2.73 4.91
N GLU A 198 -12.37 -2.83 3.87
CA GLU A 198 -12.41 -1.84 2.82
C GLU A 198 -13.23 -0.62 3.25
N ARG A 199 -12.62 0.55 3.17
CA ARG A 199 -13.29 1.84 3.36
C ARG A 199 -13.72 2.37 1.99
N PRO A 200 -14.95 2.88 1.87
CA PRO A 200 -15.44 3.39 0.59
C PRO A 200 -14.64 4.63 0.16
N PRO A 201 -14.72 5.03 -1.12
CA PRO A 201 -14.13 6.29 -1.58
C PRO A 201 -14.51 7.46 -0.67
N MET A 202 -13.55 8.30 -0.28
CA MET A 202 -13.82 9.41 0.63
C MET A 202 -14.87 10.38 0.06
N ALA A 203 -14.90 10.54 -1.27
CA ALA A 203 -15.91 11.34 -1.96
C ALA A 203 -17.35 10.87 -1.70
N SER A 204 -17.58 9.56 -1.49
CA SER A 204 -18.92 9.03 -1.19
C SER A 204 -19.35 9.25 0.26
N VAL A 205 -18.42 9.64 1.15
CA VAL A 205 -18.70 9.93 2.56
C VAL A 205 -18.86 11.43 2.80
N VAL A 206 -18.02 12.26 2.17
CA VAL A 206 -18.11 13.72 2.33
C VAL A 206 -19.26 14.30 1.50
N GLY A 207 -19.62 13.68 0.37
CA GLY A 207 -20.80 14.08 -0.42
C GLY A 207 -22.16 13.84 0.25
N SER A 208 -22.23 13.06 1.33
CA SER A 208 -23.46 12.84 2.11
C SER A 208 -23.59 13.77 3.32
N THR A 209 -22.59 14.60 3.59
CA THR A 209 -22.64 15.64 4.63
C THR A 209 -22.49 17.00 3.97
N ASN A 210 -23.61 17.56 3.51
CA ASN A 210 -23.71 18.97 3.19
C ASN A 210 -23.63 19.78 4.51
N PRO A 211 -22.54 20.50 4.85
CA PRO A 211 -22.48 21.29 6.07
C PRO A 211 -23.04 22.70 5.87
N LEU A 212 -23.65 23.00 4.72
CA LEU A 212 -24.23 24.31 4.42
C LEU A 212 -25.65 24.15 3.94
N GLY A 213 -26.52 23.76 4.88
CA GLY A 213 -27.90 24.21 4.85
C GLY A 213 -27.94 25.73 4.96
N LYS A 214 -27.88 26.42 3.81
CA LYS A 214 -28.72 27.60 3.58
C LYS A 214 -30.17 27.07 3.62
N ALA A 215 -31.15 27.63 4.31
CA ALA A 215 -31.42 28.99 4.75
C ALA A 215 -32.46 28.92 5.92
N PRO A 216 -33.23 29.95 6.32
CA PRO A 216 -33.86 30.99 5.50
C PRO A 216 -33.10 32.33 5.43
#